data_AF-A0A937FIS8-F1
#
_entry.id   AF-A0A937FIS8-F1
#
_cell.length_a   1.000
_cell.length_b   1.000
_cell.length_c   1.000
_cell.angle_alpha   90.00
_cell.angle_beta   90.00
_cell.angle_gamma   90.00
#
_symmetry.space_group_name_H-M   'P 1'
#
loop_
_entity.id
_entity.type
_entity.pdbx_description
1 polymer ?
#
loop_
_entity_poly.entity_id
_entity_poly.type
_entity_poly.pdbx_seq_one_letter_code
_entity_poly.pdbx_strand_id
1 'polypeptide(L)'
;MIFDNHMHTIFSSDSKMKIEEVIEESKNKNLAVTLTEHIDLDFPDPALFRCDVPKYIKTYEPYRSEILKLGIEIGLNSSFVSDYTNIINSNPFDYVIGSVHMVNGKDIYVDFYNPEKSKDELYIEYLVAMEKLVDSFDCFDALGHIDYACRYAPYEDKEIHIELYGEYIDNVLKKLLSKDKLLELNTRMLHEKERYISLYKIFKRYKDLGGKYVTLGSDAHGKSAIGVNFKEANELITSIGLKAVHFSERKLEY
;
A
#
# COMPACT_ATOMS: atom_id res chain seq x y z
N MET A 1 -3.28 -20.39 0.03
CA MET A 1 -3.35 -19.66 1.32
C MET A 1 -3.47 -18.18 0.98
N ILE A 2 -4.22 -17.38 1.74
CA ILE A 2 -4.27 -15.93 1.47
C ILE A 2 -3.01 -15.30 2.06
N PHE A 3 -2.43 -14.36 1.31
CA PHE A 3 -1.30 -13.55 1.77
C PHE A 3 -1.79 -12.21 2.32
N ASP A 4 -1.26 -11.84 3.49
CA ASP A 4 -1.24 -10.46 3.95
C ASP A 4 0.06 -9.80 3.53
N ASN A 5 0.00 -8.97 2.49
CA ASN A 5 1.17 -8.46 1.79
C ASN A 5 1.68 -7.10 2.33
N HIS A 6 1.06 -6.54 3.37
CA HIS A 6 1.40 -5.21 3.86
C HIS A 6 1.38 -5.18 5.39
N MET A 7 2.56 -5.12 6.01
CA MET A 7 2.73 -4.97 7.45
C MET A 7 4.13 -4.52 7.84
N HIS A 8 4.25 -4.00 9.06
CA HIS A 8 5.43 -3.29 9.55
C HIS A 8 5.90 -3.85 10.88
N THR A 9 7.19 -4.11 11.01
CA THR A 9 7.80 -4.57 12.26
C THR A 9 8.61 -3.47 12.92
N ILE A 10 9.40 -3.81 13.94
CA ILE A 10 10.39 -2.93 14.57
C ILE A 10 11.40 -2.28 13.61
N PHE A 11 11.44 -2.69 12.33
CA PHE A 11 12.25 -2.03 11.30
C PHE A 11 11.59 -0.79 10.68
N SER A 12 10.29 -0.60 10.91
CA SER A 12 9.57 0.65 10.63
C SER A 12 9.44 1.45 11.94
N SER A 13 9.72 2.75 11.89
CA SER A 13 9.86 3.60 13.08
C SER A 13 8.58 3.81 13.89
N ASP A 14 7.43 3.55 13.28
CA ASP A 14 6.10 3.69 13.85
C ASP A 14 5.47 2.35 14.27
N SER A 15 6.21 1.24 14.14
CA SER A 15 5.79 -0.07 14.61
C SER A 15 6.69 -0.58 15.76
N LYS A 16 6.09 -1.39 16.63
CA LYS A 16 6.78 -2.14 17.69
C LYS A 16 6.61 -3.65 17.53
N MET A 17 5.93 -4.08 16.47
CA MET A 17 5.59 -5.47 16.23
C MET A 17 6.85 -6.29 15.96
N LYS A 18 7.04 -7.37 16.70
CA LYS A 18 8.18 -8.27 16.52
C LYS A 18 7.84 -9.39 15.54
N ILE A 19 8.86 -9.96 14.91
CA ILE A 19 8.68 -11.07 13.96
C ILE A 19 8.06 -12.31 14.62
N GLU A 20 8.31 -12.55 15.91
CA GLU A 20 7.69 -13.65 16.64
C GLU A 20 6.17 -13.49 16.71
N GLU A 21 5.67 -12.26 16.88
CA GLU A 21 4.24 -11.97 16.87
C GLU A 21 3.64 -12.18 15.48
N VAL A 22 4.36 -11.79 14.43
CA VAL A 22 3.96 -12.04 13.03
C VAL A 22 3.83 -13.54 12.76
N ILE A 23 4.85 -14.33 13.11
CA ILE A 23 4.88 -15.78 12.88
C ILE A 23 3.78 -16.48 13.66
N GLU A 24 3.56 -16.09 14.92
CA GLU A 24 2.50 -16.66 15.75
C GLU A 24 1.12 -16.36 15.15
N GLU A 25 0.85 -15.11 14.79
CA GLU A 25 -0.47 -14.71 14.32
C GLU A 25 -0.76 -15.21 12.89
N SER A 26 0.24 -15.23 12.02
CA SER A 26 0.19 -15.87 10.70
C SER A 26 -0.28 -17.33 10.81
N LYS A 27 0.28 -18.09 11.75
CA LYS A 27 -0.15 -19.48 12.03
C LYS A 27 -1.56 -19.54 12.59
N ASN A 28 -1.89 -18.69 13.56
CA ASN A 28 -3.22 -18.66 14.18
C ASN A 28 -4.34 -18.36 13.18
N LYS A 29 -4.09 -17.43 12.25
CA LYS A 29 -5.05 -17.02 11.22
C LYS A 29 -4.96 -17.83 9.92
N ASN A 30 -4.01 -18.76 9.82
CA ASN A 30 -3.73 -19.53 8.60
C ASN A 30 -3.48 -18.62 7.38
N LEU A 31 -2.65 -17.60 7.58
CA LEU A 31 -2.25 -16.61 6.59
C LEU A 31 -0.77 -16.75 6.26
N ALA A 32 -0.42 -16.56 4.99
CA ALA A 32 0.93 -16.23 4.62
C ALA A 32 1.12 -14.71 4.70
N VAL A 33 2.35 -14.23 4.82
CA VAL A 33 2.63 -12.81 5.09
C VAL A 33 3.82 -12.31 4.29
N THR A 34 3.79 -11.02 3.97
CA THR A 34 4.94 -10.27 3.43
C THR A 34 5.18 -9.07 4.34
N LEU A 35 6.38 -8.98 4.91
CA LEU A 35 6.81 -7.80 5.65
C LEU A 35 7.16 -6.68 4.66
N THR A 36 6.74 -5.44 4.91
CA THR A 36 6.91 -4.31 3.98
C THR A 36 7.34 -3.05 4.72
N GLU A 37 8.58 -3.04 5.20
CA GLU A 37 9.07 -1.94 6.03
C GLU A 37 9.18 -0.61 5.26
N HIS A 38 8.95 0.50 5.96
CA HIS A 38 8.97 1.84 5.37
C HIS A 38 10.36 2.29 4.89
N ILE A 39 10.38 2.87 3.69
CA ILE A 39 11.50 3.66 3.14
C ILE A 39 10.96 4.94 2.49
N ASP A 40 10.96 6.03 3.26
CA ASP A 40 10.53 7.37 2.87
C ASP A 40 11.74 8.32 2.95
N LEU A 41 12.44 8.46 1.83
CA LEU A 41 13.70 9.22 1.74
C LEU A 41 13.48 10.73 1.83
N ASP A 42 12.27 11.19 1.54
CA ASP A 42 11.83 12.58 1.63
C ASP A 42 11.16 12.93 2.96
N PHE A 43 10.95 11.96 3.85
CA PHE A 43 10.40 12.24 5.16
C PHE A 43 11.30 13.24 5.93
N PRO A 44 10.73 14.31 6.54
CA PRO A 44 11.51 15.42 7.10
C PRO A 44 12.51 15.01 8.20
N ASP A 45 12.14 14.04 9.04
CA ASP A 45 13.05 13.50 10.06
C ASP A 45 13.84 12.32 9.47
N PRO A 46 15.17 12.46 9.25
CA PRO A 46 15.98 11.40 8.66
C PRO A 46 16.16 10.17 9.56
N ALA A 47 15.73 10.23 10.84
CA ALA A 47 15.74 9.09 11.75
C ALA A 47 14.46 8.24 11.68
N LEU A 48 13.42 8.71 10.98
CA LEU A 48 12.14 8.03 10.86
C LEU A 48 11.93 7.49 9.43
N PHE A 49 11.13 6.44 9.31
CA PHE A 49 10.67 5.84 8.05
C PHE A 49 11.78 5.45 7.07
N ARG A 50 13.00 5.17 7.57
CA ARG A 50 14.13 4.73 6.75
C ARG A 50 14.68 3.42 7.29
N CYS A 51 14.09 2.32 6.84
CA CYS A 51 14.55 0.98 7.18
C CYS A 51 16.04 0.78 6.89
N ASP A 52 16.79 0.24 7.85
CA ASP A 52 18.15 -0.26 7.63
C ASP A 52 18.07 -1.60 6.87
N VAL A 53 18.01 -1.53 5.53
CA VAL A 53 17.81 -2.69 4.66
C VAL A 53 18.83 -3.81 4.88
N PRO A 54 20.16 -3.55 4.94
CA PRO A 54 21.13 -4.60 5.24
C PRO A 54 20.84 -5.33 6.56
N LYS A 55 20.47 -4.59 7.61
CA LYS A 55 20.14 -5.17 8.91
C LYS A 55 18.80 -5.91 8.87
N TYR A 56 17.80 -5.37 8.19
CA TYR A 56 16.48 -5.98 8.00
C TYR A 56 16.61 -7.34 7.32
N ILE A 57 17.24 -7.39 6.13
CA ILE A 57 17.45 -8.62 5.38
C ILE A 57 18.25 -9.61 6.22
N LYS A 58 19.41 -9.21 6.77
CA LYS A 58 20.23 -10.12 7.59
C LYS A 58 19.45 -10.71 8.78
N THR A 59 18.58 -9.92 9.41
CA THR A 59 17.82 -10.36 10.60
C THR A 59 16.67 -11.29 10.23
N TYR A 60 15.98 -11.02 9.12
CA TYR A 60 14.75 -11.74 8.77
C TYR A 60 14.88 -12.79 7.67
N GLU A 61 16.00 -12.84 6.94
CA GLU A 61 16.28 -13.89 5.95
C GLU A 61 16.11 -15.32 6.51
N PRO A 62 16.53 -15.65 7.75
CA PRO A 62 16.33 -17.00 8.31
C PRO A 62 14.85 -17.41 8.47
N TYR A 63 13.92 -16.45 8.43
CA TYR A 63 12.48 -16.69 8.55
C TYR A 63 11.77 -16.68 7.19
N ARG A 64 12.44 -16.20 6.13
CA ARG A 64 11.90 -16.19 4.76
C ARG A 64 11.60 -17.60 4.30
N SER A 65 10.42 -17.82 3.72
CA SER A 65 9.90 -19.13 3.34
C SER A 65 8.77 -19.02 2.31
N GLU A 66 8.07 -20.12 2.04
CA GLU A 66 6.87 -20.11 1.19
C GLU A 66 5.69 -19.31 1.79
N ILE A 67 5.68 -19.09 3.11
CA ILE A 67 4.58 -18.40 3.80
C ILE A 67 4.99 -17.10 4.48
N LEU A 68 6.28 -16.75 4.44
CA LEU A 68 6.81 -15.48 4.96
C LEU A 68 7.78 -14.91 3.94
N LYS A 69 7.46 -13.73 3.42
CA LYS A 69 8.21 -13.02 2.39
C LYS A 69 8.75 -11.69 2.92
N LEU A 70 9.83 -11.20 2.31
CA LEU A 70 10.49 -9.95 2.72
C LEU A 70 10.39 -8.91 1.62
N GLY A 71 9.74 -7.80 1.91
CA GLY A 71 9.52 -6.68 1.00
C GLY A 71 9.73 -5.34 1.70
N ILE A 72 9.38 -4.27 0.98
CA ILE A 72 9.42 -2.90 1.49
C ILE A 72 8.24 -2.10 0.95
N GLU A 73 7.87 -1.06 1.68
CA GLU A 73 7.00 0.00 1.21
C GLU A 73 7.81 1.28 1.01
N ILE A 74 7.77 1.83 -0.20
CA ILE A 74 8.47 3.08 -0.53
C ILE A 74 7.48 4.25 -0.60
N GLY A 75 7.81 5.35 0.06
CA GLY A 75 7.17 6.65 -0.16
C GLY A 75 7.58 7.22 -1.52
N LEU A 76 6.67 7.24 -2.49
CA LEU A 76 6.99 7.70 -3.83
C LEU A 76 7.27 9.21 -3.85
N ASN A 77 8.50 9.56 -4.26
CA ASN A 77 8.90 10.94 -4.53
C ASN A 77 9.79 11.00 -5.78
N SER A 78 9.38 11.77 -6.79
CA SER A 78 10.06 11.85 -8.08
C SER A 78 11.54 12.28 -8.00
N SER A 79 11.94 12.93 -6.90
CA SER A 79 13.34 13.34 -6.68
C SER A 79 14.27 12.17 -6.34
N PHE A 80 13.71 11.04 -5.89
CA PHE A 80 14.46 9.89 -5.37
C PHE A 80 14.29 8.62 -6.21
N VAL A 81 13.78 8.73 -7.45
CA VAL A 81 13.54 7.57 -8.34
C VAL A 81 14.79 6.69 -8.49
N SER A 82 15.96 7.31 -8.71
CA SER A 82 17.23 6.59 -8.86
C SER A 82 17.66 5.90 -7.57
N ASP A 83 17.50 6.57 -6.43
CA ASP A 83 17.85 6.03 -5.11
C ASP A 83 16.99 4.80 -4.79
N TYR A 84 15.67 4.91 -4.96
CA TYR A 84 14.75 3.78 -4.79
C TYR A 84 15.08 2.64 -5.74
N THR A 85 15.31 2.92 -7.02
CA THR A 85 15.67 1.90 -8.02
C THR A 85 16.96 1.16 -7.61
N ASN A 86 17.96 1.88 -7.10
CA ASN A 86 19.21 1.29 -6.62
C ASN A 86 19.01 0.42 -5.39
N ILE A 87 18.26 0.90 -4.38
CA ILE A 87 17.94 0.13 -3.16
C ILE A 87 17.22 -1.16 -3.55
N ILE A 88 16.21 -1.06 -4.41
CA ILE A 88 15.38 -2.18 -4.82
C ILE A 88 16.17 -3.22 -5.62
N ASN A 89 16.95 -2.79 -6.61
CA ASN A 89 17.69 -3.71 -7.48
C ASN A 89 18.91 -4.35 -6.79
N SER A 90 19.39 -3.77 -5.69
CA SER A 90 20.55 -4.27 -4.95
C SER A 90 20.20 -5.25 -3.83
N ASN A 91 18.90 -5.50 -3.59
CA ASN A 91 18.43 -6.31 -2.48
C ASN A 91 17.40 -7.35 -2.94
N PRO A 92 17.34 -8.53 -2.31
CA PRO A 92 16.56 -9.66 -2.80
C PRO A 92 15.08 -9.60 -2.35
N PHE A 93 14.40 -8.47 -2.53
CA PHE A 93 13.02 -8.30 -2.10
C PHE A 93 12.06 -9.22 -2.86
N ASP A 94 11.08 -9.76 -2.15
CA ASP A 94 9.95 -10.49 -2.71
C ASP A 94 8.90 -9.57 -3.33
N TYR A 95 8.67 -8.41 -2.71
CA TYR A 95 7.57 -7.50 -3.04
C TYR A 95 7.94 -6.06 -2.68
N VAL A 96 7.50 -5.11 -3.50
CA VAL A 96 7.66 -3.68 -3.26
C VAL A 96 6.32 -2.95 -3.45
N ILE A 97 5.87 -2.27 -2.40
CA ILE A 97 4.73 -1.36 -2.45
C ILE A 97 5.25 0.04 -2.78
N GLY A 98 4.63 0.72 -3.73
CA GLY A 98 4.79 2.17 -3.91
C GLY A 98 3.61 2.91 -3.31
N SER A 99 3.84 3.81 -2.35
CA SER A 99 2.78 4.51 -1.62
C SER A 99 2.94 6.03 -1.73
N VAL A 100 1.82 6.75 -1.65
CA VAL A 100 1.81 8.22 -1.66
C VAL A 100 1.49 8.71 -0.25
N HIS A 101 2.54 9.03 0.51
CA HIS A 101 2.44 9.59 1.87
C HIS A 101 2.55 11.12 1.89
N MET A 102 3.17 11.70 0.86
CA MET A 102 3.36 13.13 0.72
C MET A 102 2.79 13.66 -0.59
N VAL A 103 2.20 14.85 -0.55
CA VAL A 103 1.69 15.58 -1.72
C VAL A 103 2.24 17.00 -1.69
N ASN A 104 2.94 17.40 -2.75
CA ASN A 104 3.53 18.74 -2.85
C ASN A 104 4.42 19.12 -1.65
N GLY A 105 5.17 18.14 -1.11
CA GLY A 105 6.05 18.32 0.04
C GLY A 105 5.32 18.38 1.40
N LYS A 106 4.03 18.09 1.42
CA LYS A 106 3.19 18.02 2.63
C LYS A 106 2.87 16.58 2.97
N ASP A 107 3.02 16.23 4.23
CA ASP A 107 2.65 14.93 4.76
C ASP A 107 1.12 14.86 4.92
N ILE A 108 0.51 13.78 4.41
CA ILE A 108 -0.95 13.60 4.41
C ILE A 108 -1.53 13.54 5.83
N TYR A 109 -0.79 13.00 6.78
CA TYR A 109 -1.20 12.91 8.18
C TYR A 109 -1.01 14.24 8.92
N VAL A 110 0.05 15.00 8.63
CA VAL A 110 0.46 16.17 9.42
C VAL A 110 -0.10 17.49 8.89
N ASP A 111 0.12 17.83 7.61
CA ASP A 111 -0.04 19.21 7.13
C ASP A 111 -0.66 19.35 5.73
N PHE A 112 -1.08 18.25 5.11
CA PHE A 112 -1.77 18.27 3.82
C PHE A 112 -3.11 19.00 3.85
N TYR A 113 -3.90 18.83 4.92
CA TYR A 113 -5.25 19.40 5.04
C TYR A 113 -5.23 20.90 5.34
N ASN A 114 -5.20 21.70 4.28
CA ASN A 114 -5.30 23.16 4.38
C ASN A 114 -6.79 23.59 4.56
N PRO A 115 -7.15 24.30 5.65
CA PRO A 115 -8.52 24.81 5.84
C PRO A 115 -8.97 25.83 4.78
N GLU A 116 -8.04 26.41 4.02
CA GLU A 116 -8.36 27.33 2.92
C GLU A 116 -8.74 26.61 1.61
N LYS A 117 -8.57 25.28 1.54
CA LYS A 117 -8.95 24.47 0.38
C LYS A 117 -10.16 23.60 0.69
N SER A 118 -11.02 23.44 -0.31
CA SER A 118 -12.12 22.48 -0.26
C SER A 118 -11.61 21.03 -0.27
N LYS A 119 -12.47 20.10 0.17
CA LYS A 119 -12.23 18.65 0.04
C LYS A 119 -11.88 18.27 -1.40
N ASP A 120 -12.62 18.81 -2.37
CA ASP A 120 -12.46 18.48 -3.78
C ASP A 120 -11.10 18.92 -4.31
N GLU A 121 -10.65 20.14 -4.01
CA GLU A 121 -9.33 20.62 -4.41
C GLU A 121 -8.21 19.73 -3.87
N LEU A 122 -8.29 19.33 -2.60
CA LEU A 122 -7.30 18.48 -1.97
C LEU A 122 -7.31 17.06 -2.56
N TYR A 123 -8.47 16.45 -2.78
CA TYR A 123 -8.53 15.09 -3.34
C TYR A 123 -8.12 15.05 -4.82
N ILE A 124 -8.43 16.09 -5.59
CA ILE A 124 -7.90 16.27 -6.94
C ILE A 124 -6.37 16.39 -6.89
N GLU A 125 -5.82 17.21 -5.99
CA GLU A 125 -4.36 17.35 -5.83
C GLU A 125 -3.70 16.01 -5.47
N TYR A 126 -4.30 15.24 -4.57
CA TYR A 126 -3.81 13.92 -4.17
C TYR A 126 -3.80 12.93 -5.35
N LEU A 127 -4.89 12.81 -6.10
CA LEU A 127 -4.99 11.87 -7.23
C LEU A 127 -4.09 12.29 -8.40
N VAL A 128 -3.98 13.59 -8.68
CA VAL A 128 -3.06 14.10 -9.72
C VAL A 128 -1.60 13.88 -9.32
N ALA A 129 -1.25 14.06 -8.04
CA ALA A 129 0.10 13.75 -7.56
C ALA A 129 0.39 12.25 -7.67
N MET A 130 -0.57 11.41 -7.26
CA MET A 130 -0.47 9.96 -7.35
C MET A 130 -0.26 9.48 -8.79
N GLU A 131 -1.02 10.00 -9.76
CA GLU A 131 -0.84 9.67 -11.18
C GLU A 131 0.59 9.96 -11.64
N LYS A 132 1.11 11.16 -11.35
CA LYS A 132 2.47 11.58 -11.72
C LYS A 132 3.53 10.70 -11.08
N LEU A 133 3.35 10.33 -9.81
CA LEU A 133 4.28 9.47 -9.10
C LEU A 133 4.27 8.05 -9.67
N VAL A 134 3.09 7.47 -9.93
CA VAL A 134 2.99 6.16 -10.60
C VAL A 134 3.67 6.18 -11.98
N ASP A 135 3.50 7.27 -12.74
CA ASP A 135 4.15 7.43 -14.05
C ASP A 135 5.68 7.49 -13.94
N SER A 136 6.20 8.13 -12.89
CA SER A 136 7.64 8.36 -12.70
C SER A 136 8.43 7.13 -12.22
N PHE A 137 7.75 6.06 -11.79
CA PHE A 137 8.39 4.91 -11.13
C PHE A 137 8.06 3.58 -11.82
N ASP A 138 9.09 2.79 -12.15
CA ASP A 138 8.96 1.44 -12.70
C ASP A 138 9.30 0.33 -11.70
N CYS A 139 9.91 0.68 -10.56
CA CYS A 139 10.59 -0.25 -9.67
C CYS A 139 9.73 -0.87 -8.57
N PHE A 140 8.44 -0.54 -8.45
CA PHE A 140 7.50 -1.15 -7.48
C PHE A 140 6.58 -2.19 -8.15
N ASP A 141 5.85 -2.99 -7.39
CA ASP A 141 4.97 -4.06 -7.91
C ASP A 141 3.48 -3.71 -7.82
N ALA A 142 3.08 -3.10 -6.70
CA ALA A 142 1.73 -2.60 -6.51
C ALA A 142 1.71 -1.20 -5.90
N LEU A 143 0.70 -0.42 -6.28
CA LEU A 143 0.37 0.84 -5.63
C LEU A 143 -0.38 0.56 -4.33
N GLY A 144 0.17 1.05 -3.21
CA GLY A 144 -0.44 0.99 -1.90
C GLY A 144 -1.68 1.88 -1.78
N HIS A 145 -2.53 1.57 -0.81
CA HIS A 145 -3.72 2.33 -0.38
C HIS A 145 -4.03 3.64 -1.15
N ILE A 146 -4.79 3.52 -2.24
CA ILE A 146 -5.28 4.65 -3.04
C ILE A 146 -6.18 5.62 -2.23
N ASP A 147 -6.66 5.19 -1.07
CA ASP A 147 -7.54 5.92 -0.16
C ASP A 147 -6.81 6.45 1.09
N TYR A 148 -5.48 6.53 1.09
CA TYR A 148 -4.70 6.95 2.26
C TYR A 148 -5.16 8.29 2.84
N ALA A 149 -5.44 9.27 1.97
CA ALA A 149 -5.98 10.57 2.36
C ALA A 149 -7.24 10.41 3.23
N CYS A 150 -8.17 9.52 2.87
CA CYS A 150 -9.42 9.30 3.58
C CYS A 150 -9.23 8.93 5.07
N ARG A 151 -8.06 8.41 5.48
CA ARG A 151 -7.78 8.03 6.88
C ARG A 151 -7.77 9.22 7.83
N TYR A 152 -7.30 10.37 7.35
CA TYR A 152 -7.02 11.55 8.19
C TYR A 152 -7.84 12.77 7.83
N ALA A 153 -8.70 12.64 6.81
CA ALA A 153 -9.52 13.73 6.34
C ALA A 153 -10.41 14.32 7.44
N PRO A 154 -10.42 15.65 7.64
CA PRO A 154 -11.19 16.31 8.70
C PRO A 154 -12.65 16.57 8.29
N TYR A 155 -13.16 15.84 7.30
CA TYR A 155 -14.50 16.01 6.73
C TYR A 155 -15.48 15.01 7.34
N GLU A 156 -16.77 15.35 7.29
CA GLU A 156 -17.84 14.42 7.67
C GLU A 156 -17.88 13.21 6.74
N ASP A 157 -17.89 13.45 5.43
CA ASP A 157 -17.62 12.44 4.41
C ASP A 157 -16.14 12.49 4.02
N LYS A 158 -15.40 11.44 4.38
CA LYS A 158 -13.96 11.32 4.15
C LYS A 158 -13.60 10.56 2.89
N GLU A 159 -14.58 10.03 2.16
CA GLU A 159 -14.29 9.03 1.14
C GLU A 159 -14.09 9.66 -0.25
N ILE A 160 -13.28 8.99 -1.07
CA ILE A 160 -13.05 9.33 -2.49
C ILE A 160 -14.14 8.66 -3.32
N HIS A 161 -15.08 9.44 -3.84
CA HIS A 161 -16.19 8.91 -4.64
C HIS A 161 -15.89 8.94 -6.14
N ILE A 162 -16.08 7.81 -6.82
CA ILE A 162 -15.89 7.74 -8.27
C ILE A 162 -16.83 8.68 -9.04
N GLU A 163 -17.99 9.00 -8.47
CA GLU A 163 -18.96 9.94 -9.04
C GLU A 163 -18.41 11.37 -9.12
N LEU A 164 -17.48 11.74 -8.24
CA LEU A 164 -16.89 13.07 -8.17
C LEU A 164 -15.51 13.11 -8.83
N TYR A 165 -14.69 12.08 -8.58
CA TYR A 165 -13.28 12.07 -8.97
C TYR A 165 -12.94 11.04 -10.05
N GLY A 166 -13.95 10.51 -10.75
CA GLY A 166 -13.81 9.38 -11.66
C GLY A 166 -12.75 9.56 -12.75
N GLU A 167 -12.60 10.75 -13.31
CA GLU A 167 -11.55 11.05 -14.30
C GLU A 167 -10.14 10.91 -13.69
N TYR A 168 -9.93 11.46 -12.49
CA TYR A 168 -8.64 11.43 -11.80
C TYR A 168 -8.29 10.00 -11.32
N ILE A 169 -9.28 9.26 -10.82
CA ILE A 169 -9.12 7.84 -10.46
C ILE A 169 -8.77 7.03 -11.72
N ASP A 170 -9.49 7.24 -12.81
CA ASP A 170 -9.21 6.58 -14.10
C ASP A 170 -7.78 6.80 -14.56
N ASN A 171 -7.26 8.02 -14.43
CA ASN A 171 -5.90 8.33 -14.85
C ASN A 171 -4.86 7.55 -14.04
N VAL A 172 -5.00 7.50 -12.71
CA VAL A 172 -4.16 6.68 -11.83
C VAL A 172 -4.24 5.20 -12.24
N LEU A 173 -5.45 4.65 -12.34
CA LEU A 173 -5.65 3.23 -12.62
C LEU A 173 -5.14 2.82 -14.01
N LYS A 174 -5.41 3.63 -15.04
CA LYS A 174 -4.90 3.39 -16.40
C LYS A 174 -3.39 3.45 -16.44
N LYS A 175 -2.79 4.40 -15.72
CA LYS A 175 -1.33 4.52 -15.65
C LYS A 175 -0.73 3.29 -14.99
N LEU A 176 -1.26 2.88 -13.85
CA LEU A 176 -0.84 1.68 -13.12
C LEU A 176 -0.91 0.42 -14.01
N LEU A 177 -2.04 0.21 -14.68
CA LEU A 177 -2.26 -0.92 -15.57
C LEU A 177 -1.34 -0.89 -16.81
N SER A 178 -1.06 0.29 -17.37
CA SER A 178 -0.16 0.42 -18.52
C SER A 178 1.29 0.03 -18.23
N LYS A 179 1.64 -0.09 -16.94
CA LYS A 179 2.97 -0.43 -16.43
C LYS A 179 3.01 -1.83 -15.79
N ASP A 180 1.96 -2.63 -16.02
CA ASP A 180 1.76 -3.97 -15.44
C ASP A 180 1.86 -3.99 -13.90
N LYS A 181 1.45 -2.90 -13.25
CA LYS A 181 1.43 -2.77 -11.79
C LYS A 181 0.05 -3.09 -11.24
N LEU A 182 0.02 -3.61 -10.01
CA LEU A 182 -1.21 -3.98 -9.34
C LEU A 182 -1.69 -2.86 -8.42
N LEU A 183 -2.98 -2.91 -8.06
CA LEU A 183 -3.54 -2.09 -6.99
C LEU A 183 -3.68 -2.94 -5.73
N GLU A 184 -3.21 -2.40 -4.59
CA GLU A 184 -3.45 -2.97 -3.28
C GLU A 184 -4.87 -2.66 -2.79
N LEU A 185 -5.61 -3.68 -2.35
CA LEU A 185 -6.75 -3.49 -1.47
C LEU A 185 -6.27 -3.52 -0.02
N ASN A 186 -6.06 -2.33 0.53
CA ASN A 186 -5.68 -2.14 1.91
C ASN A 186 -6.89 -2.30 2.83
N THR A 187 -6.76 -3.10 3.89
CA THR A 187 -7.92 -3.54 4.68
C THR A 187 -8.09 -2.80 6.01
N ARG A 188 -7.18 -1.88 6.37
CA ARG A 188 -7.12 -1.23 7.71
C ARG A 188 -8.46 -0.69 8.22
N MET A 189 -9.26 -0.06 7.36
CA MET A 189 -10.55 0.56 7.70
C MET A 189 -11.73 -0.02 6.90
N LEU A 190 -11.57 -1.18 6.27
CA LEU A 190 -12.54 -1.75 5.34
C LEU A 190 -13.89 -2.14 5.99
N HIS A 191 -13.93 -2.29 7.32
CA HIS A 191 -15.16 -2.49 8.08
C HIS A 191 -16.09 -1.26 8.10
N GLU A 192 -15.59 -0.08 7.78
CA GLU A 192 -16.41 1.13 7.67
C GLU A 192 -17.26 1.08 6.40
N LYS A 193 -18.58 1.22 6.57
CA LYS A 193 -19.55 1.05 5.47
C LYS A 193 -19.27 1.96 4.27
N GLU A 194 -19.05 3.25 4.51
CA GLU A 194 -18.85 4.22 3.43
C GLU A 194 -17.53 3.95 2.68
N ARG A 195 -16.47 3.58 3.41
CA ARG A 195 -15.19 3.17 2.82
C ARG A 195 -15.33 1.90 1.99
N TYR A 196 -16.04 0.89 2.50
CA TYR A 196 -16.32 -0.32 1.74
C TYR A 196 -17.03 -0.01 0.42
N ILE A 197 -18.05 0.85 0.44
CA ILE A 197 -18.81 1.25 -0.76
C ILE A 197 -17.90 2.00 -1.75
N SER A 198 -17.09 2.94 -1.24
CA SER A 198 -16.12 3.70 -2.02
C SER A 198 -15.10 2.80 -2.72
N LEU A 199 -14.38 1.97 -1.95
CA LEU A 199 -13.39 1.03 -2.46
C LEU A 199 -14.04 0.00 -3.40
N TYR A 200 -15.23 -0.51 -3.11
CA TYR A 200 -15.94 -1.40 -4.02
C TYR A 200 -16.09 -0.79 -5.42
N LYS A 201 -16.50 0.50 -5.50
CA LYS A 201 -16.65 1.19 -6.78
C LYS A 201 -15.32 1.42 -7.49
N ILE A 202 -14.27 1.81 -6.74
CA ILE A 202 -12.91 2.00 -7.30
C ILE A 202 -12.36 0.68 -7.84
N PHE A 203 -12.47 -0.42 -7.09
CA PHE A 203 -11.99 -1.73 -7.53
C PHE A 203 -12.82 -2.32 -8.66
N LYS A 204 -14.12 -2.04 -8.69
CA LYS A 204 -14.97 -2.37 -9.85
C LYS A 204 -14.50 -1.61 -11.09
N ARG A 205 -14.16 -0.33 -10.94
CA ARG A 205 -13.59 0.44 -12.06
C ARG A 205 -12.23 -0.08 -12.51
N TYR A 206 -11.36 -0.44 -11.57
CA TYR A 206 -10.08 -1.10 -11.88
C TYR A 206 -10.28 -2.37 -12.69
N LYS A 207 -11.29 -3.20 -12.34
CA LYS A 207 -11.70 -4.37 -13.12
C LYS A 207 -12.19 -4.00 -14.52
N ASP A 208 -13.06 -3.01 -14.65
CA ASP A 208 -13.59 -2.54 -15.94
C ASP A 208 -12.49 -2.02 -16.88
N LEU A 209 -11.43 -1.44 -16.32
CA LEU A 209 -10.26 -0.96 -17.06
C LEU A 209 -9.26 -2.06 -17.43
N GLY A 210 -9.52 -3.32 -17.05
CA GLY A 210 -8.70 -4.48 -17.41
C GLY A 210 -7.91 -5.10 -16.26
N GLY A 211 -8.01 -4.55 -15.05
CA GLY A 211 -7.44 -5.13 -13.84
C GLY A 211 -7.95 -6.55 -13.58
N LYS A 212 -7.05 -7.45 -13.21
CA LYS A 212 -7.37 -8.87 -12.94
C LYS A 212 -6.95 -9.29 -11.54
N TYR A 213 -5.83 -8.73 -11.09
CA TYR A 213 -5.14 -9.13 -9.89
C TYR A 213 -4.97 -7.94 -8.95
N VAL A 214 -5.02 -8.23 -7.66
CA VAL A 214 -4.84 -7.27 -6.57
C VAL A 214 -4.00 -7.91 -5.49
N THR A 215 -3.23 -7.13 -4.75
CA THR A 215 -2.65 -7.58 -3.49
C THR A 215 -3.61 -7.22 -2.35
N LEU A 216 -3.64 -8.05 -1.32
CA LEU A 216 -4.33 -7.74 -0.07
C LEU A 216 -3.29 -7.39 0.99
N GLY A 217 -3.55 -6.35 1.77
CA GLY A 217 -2.62 -5.88 2.79
C GLY A 217 -3.35 -5.28 3.98
N SER A 218 -2.98 -5.65 5.21
CA SER A 218 -3.63 -5.16 6.42
C SER A 218 -3.07 -3.85 6.96
N ASP A 219 -1.86 -3.48 6.54
CA ASP A 219 -1.14 -2.31 7.05
C ASP A 219 -0.91 -2.45 8.58
N ALA A 220 -0.62 -3.69 8.99
CA ALA A 220 -0.50 -4.04 10.40
C ALA A 220 0.79 -3.50 10.99
N HIS A 221 0.65 -2.68 12.03
CA HIS A 221 1.73 -2.17 12.86
C HIS A 221 1.79 -2.86 14.24
N GLY A 222 0.96 -3.89 14.43
CA GLY A 222 0.81 -4.62 15.68
C GLY A 222 0.05 -5.93 15.47
N LYS A 223 0.29 -6.92 16.33
CA LYS A 223 -0.21 -8.29 16.20
C LYS A 223 -1.71 -8.38 15.89
N SER A 224 -2.54 -7.60 16.58
CA SER A 224 -4.00 -7.64 16.42
C SER A 224 -4.48 -7.18 15.05
N ALA A 225 -3.67 -6.38 14.32
CA ALA A 225 -4.01 -5.83 13.02
C ALA A 225 -3.72 -6.80 11.85
N ILE A 226 -2.89 -7.83 12.05
CA ILE A 226 -2.52 -8.79 10.98
C ILE A 226 -3.79 -9.43 10.41
N GLY A 227 -4.00 -9.35 9.09
CA GLY A 227 -5.18 -9.91 8.43
C GLY A 227 -6.52 -9.32 8.84
N VAL A 228 -6.55 -8.13 9.46
CA VAL A 228 -7.81 -7.45 9.84
C VAL A 228 -8.66 -7.17 8.60
N ASN A 229 -9.97 -7.39 8.71
CA ASN A 229 -10.97 -7.19 7.64
C ASN A 229 -10.71 -8.00 6.35
N PHE A 230 -9.96 -9.10 6.41
CA PHE A 230 -9.68 -9.95 5.23
C PHE A 230 -10.91 -10.70 4.72
N LYS A 231 -11.90 -10.95 5.58
CA LYS A 231 -13.16 -11.55 5.16
C LYS A 231 -13.91 -10.60 4.22
N GLU A 232 -14.07 -9.34 4.63
CA GLU A 232 -14.69 -8.27 3.87
C GLU A 232 -13.93 -8.00 2.57
N ALA A 233 -12.60 -8.00 2.62
CA ALA A 233 -11.75 -7.85 1.44
C ALA A 233 -11.95 -8.98 0.44
N ASN A 234 -11.99 -10.24 0.91
CA ASN A 234 -12.20 -11.39 0.06
C ASN A 234 -13.60 -11.40 -0.58
N GLU A 235 -14.64 -11.02 0.17
CA GLU A 235 -16.00 -10.84 -0.34
C GLU A 235 -16.05 -9.75 -1.43
N LEU A 236 -15.41 -8.60 -1.18
CA LEU A 236 -15.32 -7.48 -2.11
C LEU A 236 -14.71 -7.93 -3.44
N ILE A 237 -13.49 -8.47 -3.42
CA ILE A 237 -12.78 -8.85 -4.66
C ILE A 237 -13.48 -10.00 -5.39
N THR A 238 -14.05 -10.96 -4.67
CA THR A 238 -14.76 -12.11 -5.26
C THR A 238 -16.01 -11.64 -5.98
N SER A 239 -16.78 -10.72 -5.37
CA SER A 239 -18.01 -10.19 -5.98
C SER A 239 -17.75 -9.37 -7.26
N ILE A 240 -16.56 -8.77 -7.38
CA ILE A 240 -16.12 -8.02 -8.57
C ILE A 240 -15.49 -8.95 -9.63
N GLY A 241 -15.03 -10.14 -9.24
CA GLY A 241 -14.29 -11.05 -10.13
C GLY A 241 -12.81 -10.67 -10.28
N LEU A 242 -12.21 -10.18 -9.20
CA LEU A 242 -10.77 -9.97 -9.03
C LEU A 242 -10.16 -11.13 -8.24
N LYS A 243 -8.87 -11.38 -8.46
CA LYS A 243 -8.13 -12.44 -7.75
C LYS A 243 -7.02 -11.83 -6.89
N ALA A 244 -6.98 -12.20 -5.61
CA ALA A 244 -5.85 -11.91 -4.72
C ALA A 244 -4.62 -12.72 -5.14
N VAL A 245 -3.46 -12.08 -5.12
CA VAL A 245 -2.15 -12.63 -5.50
C VAL A 245 -1.07 -12.11 -4.54
N HIS A 246 0.11 -12.72 -4.61
CA HIS A 246 1.31 -12.27 -3.89
C HIS A 246 2.50 -12.25 -4.84
N PHE A 247 3.64 -11.78 -4.35
CA PHE A 247 4.91 -11.80 -5.08
C PHE A 247 5.96 -12.62 -4.34
N SER A 248 6.81 -13.28 -5.12
CA SER A 248 8.01 -13.98 -4.66
C SER A 248 9.14 -13.59 -5.61
N GLU A 249 10.26 -13.09 -5.08
CA GLU A 249 11.35 -12.51 -5.89
C GLU A 249 10.86 -11.55 -6.99
N ARG A 250 9.92 -10.66 -6.67
CA ARG A 250 9.32 -9.68 -7.60
C ARG A 250 8.51 -10.30 -8.74
N LYS A 251 8.19 -11.60 -8.68
CA LYS A 251 7.35 -12.30 -9.65
C LYS A 251 5.98 -12.61 -9.06
N LEU A 252 4.96 -12.40 -9.87
CA LEU A 252 3.56 -12.65 -9.53
C LEU A 252 3.29 -14.16 -9.32
N GLU A 253 2.65 -14.50 -8.21
CA GLU A 253 2.22 -15.86 -7.85
C GLU A 253 0.75 -15.92 -7.42
N TYR A 254 0.17 -17.13 -7.37
CA TYR A 254 -1.28 -17.39 -7.48
C TYR A 254 -1.90 -18.22 -6.37
#